data_AF-A0A7C4QN55-F1
#
_entry.id   AF-A0A7C4QN55-F1
#
_cell.length_a   1.000
_cell.length_b   1.000
_cell.length_c   1.000
_cell.angle_alpha   90.00
_cell.angle_beta   90.00
_cell.angle_gamma   90.00
#
_symmetry.space_group_name_H-M   'P 1'
#
loop_
_entity.id
_entity.type
_entity.pdbx_description
1 polymer ?
#
loop_
_entity_poly.entity_id
_entity_poly.type
_entity_poly.pdbx_seq_one_letter_code
_entity_poly.pdbx_strand_id
1 'polypeptide(L)'
;MNIELMKQALAKVVNPNILVNMVSKRVRQLNSSGAASRPLVENTANQTAVEIALREIIEDKMTFDLPVSKEVLVGAPTATPKRRRKAAASSS
;
A
#
# COMPACT_ATOMS: atom_id res chain seq x y z
N MET A 1 -12.82 -11.51 10.04
CA MET A 1 -12.21 -10.16 9.99
C MET A 1 -11.91 -9.73 11.41
N ASN A 2 -10.64 -9.52 11.74
CA ASN A 2 -10.22 -9.19 13.11
C ASN A 2 -10.41 -7.69 13.39
N ILE A 3 -11.35 -7.36 14.29
CA ILE A 3 -11.72 -5.98 14.65
C ILE A 3 -10.56 -5.26 15.36
N GLU A 4 -9.76 -5.98 16.14
CA GLU A 4 -8.64 -5.40 16.89
C GLU A 4 -7.55 -4.87 15.94
N LEU A 5 -7.21 -5.64 14.90
CA LEU A 5 -6.26 -5.18 13.87
C LEU A 5 -6.78 -3.95 13.12
N MET A 6 -8.09 -3.83 12.91
CA MET A 6 -8.64 -2.62 12.28
C MET A 6 -8.51 -1.39 13.17
N LYS A 7 -8.78 -1.52 14.48
CA LYS A 7 -8.62 -0.40 15.42
C LYS A 7 -7.16 0.07 15.50
N GLN A 8 -6.23 -0.88 15.56
CA GLN A 8 -4.80 -0.60 15.57
C GLN A 8 -4.34 0.05 14.26
N ALA A 9 -4.83 -0.43 13.12
CA ALA A 9 -4.53 0.18 11.83
C ALA A 9 -5.12 1.59 11.67
N LEU A 10 -6.31 1.85 12.22
CA LEU A 10 -6.92 3.20 12.25
C LEU A 10 -6.13 4.18 13.12
N ALA A 11 -5.46 3.69 14.19
CA ALA A 11 -4.57 4.54 14.98
C ALA A 11 -3.34 5.01 14.18
N LYS A 12 -2.90 4.22 13.19
CA LYS A 12 -1.81 4.58 12.27
C LYS A 12 -2.30 5.42 11.08
N VAL A 13 -3.43 5.02 10.49
CA VAL A 13 -4.04 5.65 9.33
C VAL A 13 -5.38 6.24 9.75
N VAL A 14 -5.33 7.45 10.30
CA VAL A 14 -6.49 8.12 10.92
C VAL A 14 -7.66 8.30 9.94
N ASN A 15 -7.37 8.46 8.65
CA ASN A 15 -8.41 8.58 7.63
C ASN A 15 -8.91 7.20 7.18
N PRO A 16 -10.16 6.82 7.45
CA PRO A 16 -10.69 5.49 7.11
C PRO A 16 -10.71 5.23 5.60
N ASN A 17 -10.94 6.26 4.77
CA ASN A 17 -10.93 6.11 3.32
C ASN A 17 -9.54 5.76 2.79
N ILE A 18 -8.49 6.33 3.40
CA ILE A 18 -7.11 6.00 3.06
C ILE A 18 -6.81 4.57 3.49
N LEU A 19 -7.21 4.18 4.71
CA LEU A 19 -7.02 2.82 5.21
C LEU A 19 -7.68 1.78 4.28
N VAL A 20 -8.94 1.98 3.91
CA VAL A 20 -9.66 1.09 2.99
C VAL A 20 -8.93 0.97 1.65
N ASN A 21 -8.46 2.10 1.10
CA ASN A 21 -7.70 2.11 -0.15
C ASN A 21 -6.37 1.35 -0.03
N MET A 22 -5.64 1.51 1.08
CA MET A 22 -4.38 0.80 1.33
C MET A 22 -4.61 -0.70 1.42
N VAL A 23 -5.55 -1.13 2.27
CA VAL A 23 -5.87 -2.56 2.45
C VAL A 23 -6.34 -3.17 1.14
N SER A 24 -7.23 -2.50 0.40
CA SER A 24 -7.74 -3.01 -0.88
C SER A 24 -6.63 -3.20 -1.92
N LYS A 25 -5.72 -2.23 -2.05
CA LYS A 25 -4.58 -2.33 -2.96
C LYS A 25 -3.64 -3.45 -2.54
N ARG A 26 -3.37 -3.57 -1.25
CA ARG A 26 -2.42 -4.56 -0.75
C ARG A 26 -2.96 -5.99 -0.85
N VAL A 27 -4.23 -6.21 -0.52
CA VAL A 27 -4.88 -7.51 -0.69
C VAL A 27 -4.81 -7.99 -2.15
N ARG A 28 -4.99 -7.07 -3.12
CA ARG A 28 -4.83 -7.40 -4.54
C ARG A 28 -3.39 -7.79 -4.89
N GLN A 29 -2.38 -7.17 -4.29
CA GLN A 29 -0.98 -7.52 -4.48
C GLN A 29 -0.64 -8.88 -3.87
N LEU A 30 -1.10 -9.14 -2.64
CA LEU A 30 -0.89 -10.42 -1.94
C LEU A 30 -1.51 -11.59 -2.72
N ASN A 31 -2.66 -11.36 -3.37
CA ASN A 31 -3.32 -12.36 -4.21
C ASN A 31 -2.82 -12.38 -5.67
N SER A 32 -1.87 -11.51 -6.04
CA SER A 32 -1.27 -11.52 -7.38
C SER A 32 -0.14 -12.54 -7.46
N SER A 33 0.38 -12.79 -8.66
CA SER A 33 1.59 -13.60 -8.85
C SER A 33 2.82 -12.70 -8.92
N GLY A 34 3.93 -13.14 -8.35
CA GLY A 34 5.24 -12.47 -8.46
C GLY A 34 5.71 -11.82 -7.15
N ALA A 35 6.67 -10.90 -7.25
CA ALA A 35 7.32 -10.34 -6.06
C ALA A 35 6.36 -9.60 -5.11
N ALA A 36 5.31 -8.98 -5.64
CA ALA A 36 4.32 -8.24 -4.85
C ALA A 36 3.42 -9.13 -3.99
N SER A 37 3.37 -10.44 -4.25
CA SER A 37 2.57 -11.39 -3.46
C SER A 37 3.20 -11.76 -2.13
N ARG A 38 4.49 -11.48 -1.97
CA ARG A 38 5.24 -11.79 -0.77
C ARG A 38 4.80 -10.87 0.37
N PRO A 39 4.40 -11.43 1.53
CA PRO A 39 4.17 -10.64 2.74
C PRO A 39 5.44 -9.90 3.18
N LEU A 40 5.25 -8.71 3.76
CA LEU A 40 6.33 -7.88 4.34
C LEU A 40 6.50 -8.11 5.85
N VAL A 41 5.61 -8.91 6.44
CA VAL A 41 5.63 -9.33 7.85
C VAL A 41 5.84 -10.84 7.94
N GLU A 42 6.41 -11.28 9.05
CA GLU A 42 6.68 -12.70 9.28
C GLU A 42 5.45 -13.45 9.84
N ASN A 43 5.49 -14.78 9.76
CA ASN A 43 4.51 -15.70 10.36
C ASN A 43 3.07 -15.48 9.85
N THR A 44 2.89 -15.51 8.54
CA THR A 44 1.58 -15.25 7.88
C THR A 44 0.84 -16.51 7.43
N ALA A 45 1.36 -17.71 7.70
CA ALA A 45 0.84 -18.97 7.14
C ALA A 45 -0.65 -19.22 7.43
N ASN A 46 -1.15 -18.74 8.59
CA ASN A 46 -2.54 -18.92 9.02
C ASN A 46 -3.38 -17.63 8.93
N GLN A 47 -2.87 -16.59 8.25
CA GLN A 47 -3.53 -15.30 8.17
C GLN A 47 -4.16 -15.08 6.82
N THR A 48 -5.32 -14.43 6.82
CA THR A 48 -5.95 -13.98 5.58
C THR A 48 -5.15 -12.82 4.97
N ALA A 49 -5.25 -12.62 3.65
CA ALA A 49 -4.60 -11.49 2.98
C ALA A 49 -4.98 -10.12 3.58
N VAL A 50 -6.21 -10.00 4.12
CA VAL A 50 -6.68 -8.81 4.82
C VAL A 50 -5.93 -8.61 6.14
N GLU A 51 -5.77 -9.67 6.93
CA GLU A 51 -5.03 -9.60 8.21
C GLU A 51 -3.54 -9.32 7.99
N ILE A 52 -2.93 -9.91 6.95
CA ILE A 52 -1.56 -9.61 6.55
C ILE A 52 -1.44 -8.13 6.18
N ALA A 53 -2.32 -7.62 5.32
CA ALA A 53 -2.30 -6.21 4.91
C ALA A 53 -2.47 -5.27 6.11
N LEU A 54 -3.35 -5.59 7.07
CA LEU A 54 -3.52 -4.79 8.29
C LEU A 54 -2.27 -4.81 9.16
N ARG A 55 -1.61 -5.96 9.33
CA ARG A 55 -0.34 -6.07 10.08
C ARG A 55 0.78 -5.28 9.42
N GLU A 56 0.90 -5.33 8.11
CA GLU A 56 1.89 -4.54 7.38
C GLU A 56 1.69 -3.02 7.56
N ILE A 57 0.44 -2.56 7.76
CA ILE A 57 0.16 -1.15 8.13
C ILE A 57 0.57 -0.87 9.57
N ILE A 58 0.21 -1.75 10.52
CA ILE A 58 0.52 -1.59 11.95
C ILE A 58 2.04 -1.56 12.19
N GLU A 59 2.78 -2.39 11.45
CA GLU A 59 4.24 -2.52 11.52
C GLU A 59 4.99 -1.51 10.62
N ASP A 60 4.29 -0.50 10.05
CA ASP A 60 4.84 0.54 9.18
C ASP A 60 5.65 0.01 7.96
N LYS A 61 5.31 -1.19 7.46
CA LYS A 61 5.97 -1.83 6.31
C LYS A 61 5.48 -1.28 4.96
N MET A 62 4.36 -0.55 4.95
CA MET A 62 3.79 0.06 3.76
C MET A 62 3.77 1.58 3.85
N THR A 63 4.18 2.23 2.78
CA THR A 63 4.08 3.69 2.65
C THR A 63 2.78 4.07 1.94
N PHE A 64 2.16 5.15 2.39
CA PHE A 64 1.06 5.80 1.69
C PHE A 64 1.32 7.30 1.60
N ASP A 65 0.87 7.89 0.50
CA ASP A 65 0.86 9.34 0.35
C ASP A 65 -0.45 9.85 0.93
N LEU A 66 -0.35 10.69 1.96
CA LEU A 66 -1.46 11.54 2.37
C LEU A 66 -1.60 12.60 1.28
N PRO A 67 -2.74 12.71 0.58
CA PRO A 67 -2.93 13.84 -0.31
C PRO A 67 -2.83 15.09 0.55
N VAL A 68 -1.71 15.80 0.41
CA VAL A 68 -1.50 17.08 1.07
C VAL A 68 -2.62 17.98 0.58
N SER A 69 -3.55 18.31 1.46
CA SER A 69 -4.47 19.42 1.24
C SER A 69 -3.61 20.58 0.78
N LYS A 70 -3.94 21.16 -0.38
CA LYS A 70 -3.05 21.96 -1.23
C LYS A 70 -2.66 23.33 -0.65
N GLU A 71 -2.64 23.46 0.65
CA GLU A 71 -2.19 24.63 1.37
C GLU A 71 -1.26 24.14 2.48
N VAL A 72 -0.05 24.69 2.48
CA VAL A 72 1.03 24.45 3.45
C VAL A 72 1.85 23.18 3.16
N LEU A 73 2.82 23.28 2.24
CA LEU A 73 4.25 23.46 2.58
C LEU A 73 5.09 23.52 1.29
N VAL A 74 5.79 24.64 1.15
CA VAL A 74 6.77 24.95 0.13
C VAL A 74 7.99 24.03 0.28
N GLY A 75 8.39 23.36 -0.80
CA GLY A 75 9.79 22.97 -1.04
C GLY A 75 10.23 21.57 -0.57
N ALA A 76 9.95 20.55 -1.38
CA ALA A 76 10.87 19.41 -1.59
C ALA A 76 10.49 18.68 -2.90
N PRO A 77 11.45 18.40 -3.81
CA PRO A 77 11.15 17.61 -5.00
C PRO A 77 11.22 16.12 -4.64
N THR A 78 10.09 15.49 -4.33
CA THR A 78 10.01 14.02 -4.28
C THR A 78 9.92 13.50 -5.71
N ALA A 79 11.09 13.22 -6.29
CA ALA A 79 11.22 12.53 -7.56
C ALA A 79 10.60 11.13 -7.47
N THR A 80 9.43 10.93 -8.08
CA THR A 80 8.90 9.59 -8.37
C THR A 80 9.25 9.24 -9.82
N PRO A 81 10.08 8.21 -10.09
CA PRO A 81 10.33 7.80 -11.47
C PRO A 81 9.13 6.99 -11.98
N LYS A 82 8.16 7.71 -12.57
CA LYS A 82 7.02 7.13 -13.27
C LYS A 82 7.44 6.75 -14.69
N ARG A 83 8.15 5.63 -14.86
CA ARG A 83 8.48 5.15 -16.22
C ARG A 83 7.25 4.45 -16.84
N ARG A 84 6.35 5.24 -17.42
CA ARG A 84 5.32 4.75 -18.36
C ARG A 84 5.91 4.71 -19.77
N ARG A 85 5.98 3.49 -20.31
CA ARG A 85 5.87 3.01 -21.70
C ARG A 85 6.16 3.99 -22.87
N LYS A 86 6.96 3.53 -23.83
CA LYS A 86 6.81 3.90 -25.25
C LYS A 86 6.70 2.64 -26.11
N ALA A 87 5.59 2.52 -26.81
CA ALA A 87 5.45 1.71 -28.02
C ALA A 87 5.95 2.53 -29.22
N ALA A 88 6.60 1.89 -30.21
CA ALA A 88 6.50 2.19 -31.65
C ALA A 88 7.58 1.42 -32.46
N ALA A 89 7.09 0.51 -33.33
CA ALA A 89 7.37 0.37 -34.77
C ALA A 89 8.78 0.22 -35.38
N SER A 90 8.76 -0.38 -36.59
CA SER A 90 9.76 -0.47 -37.69
C SER A 90 10.67 -1.71 -37.64
N SER A 91 10.37 -2.77 -38.41
CA SER A 91 10.55 -2.98 -39.87
C SER A 91 11.95 -3.51 -40.23
N SER A 92 12.00 -4.77 -40.63
CA SER A 92 12.90 -5.33 -41.65
C SER A 92 12.25 -6.59 -42.19
#